data_AF-A0AAD1DWD5-F1
#
_entry.id   AF-A0AAD1DWD5-F1
#
_cell.length_a   1.000
_cell.length_b   1.000
_cell.length_c   1.000
_cell.angle_alpha   90.00
_cell.angle_beta   90.00
_cell.angle_gamma   90.00
#
_symmetry.space_group_name_H-M   'P 1'
#
loop_
_entity.id
_entity.type
_entity.pdbx_description
1 polymer ?
#
loop_
_entity_poly.entity_id
_entity_poly.type
_entity_poly.pdbx_seq_one_letter_code
_entity_poly.pdbx_strand_id
1 'polypeptide(L)'
;MQEYVEKEFLPLESKPWWIITWLIRIFCPIFLLVAIVMFLVFPFLLAKNVTAFIILALVYYPALIYIGYRLFRQGKKASAERVTKILVDDEGLHYYKINGSKEEILYSQIQGWSLADVYDVGVAQKVKTWFLKLRYDDDVVEVDFGKIDPGFSYYTGNKRALRRKFIQGIVHFRPDLRVDPFVFDAFYINPENFRFNALQYWKSVLGTVALMLGLIMVFTLLVIWLVK
;
A
#
# COMPACT_ATOMS: atom_id res chain seq x y z
N MET A 1 -25.20 -31.42 24.55
CA MET A 1 -25.54 -30.45 23.50
C MET A 1 -24.71 -29.21 23.75
N GLN A 2 -23.56 -29.09 23.07
CA GLN A 2 -22.78 -27.87 23.11
C GLN A 2 -23.38 -26.93 22.06
N GLU A 3 -23.98 -25.82 22.51
CA GLU A 3 -24.29 -24.68 21.68
C GLU A 3 -22.98 -24.19 21.02
N TYR A 4 -22.75 -24.64 19.79
CA TYR A 4 -21.88 -23.93 18.87
C TYR A 4 -22.62 -22.65 18.51
N VAL A 5 -22.41 -21.61 19.31
CA VAL A 5 -22.58 -20.23 18.84
C VAL A 5 -21.56 -20.09 17.72
N GLU A 6 -22.01 -20.33 16.50
CA GLU A 6 -21.42 -19.86 15.26
C GLU A 6 -21.07 -18.40 15.53
N LYS A 7 -19.79 -18.12 15.81
CA LYS A 7 -19.35 -16.75 16.06
C LYS A 7 -19.60 -16.03 14.75
N GLU A 8 -20.71 -15.28 14.69
CA GLU A 8 -21.06 -14.41 13.58
C GLU A 8 -19.78 -13.77 13.07
N PHE A 9 -19.55 -13.86 11.76
CA PHE A 9 -18.34 -13.33 11.16
C PHE A 9 -18.39 -11.80 11.26
N LEU A 10 -17.97 -11.26 12.41
CA LEU A 10 -18.20 -9.86 12.72
C LEU A 10 -17.47 -8.97 11.71
N PRO A 11 -18.14 -7.93 11.17
CA PRO A 11 -17.53 -7.04 10.21
C PRO A 11 -16.33 -6.30 10.83
N LEU A 12 -15.26 -6.16 10.07
CA LEU A 12 -14.05 -5.43 10.47
C LEU A 12 -13.84 -4.22 9.57
N GLU A 13 -13.89 -3.05 10.18
CA GLU A 13 -13.66 -1.76 9.51
C GLU A 13 -12.19 -1.29 9.63
N SER A 14 -11.75 -0.53 8.62
CA SER A 14 -10.49 0.20 8.65
C SER A 14 -10.44 1.23 9.78
N LYS A 15 -9.39 1.16 10.60
CA LYS A 15 -9.15 2.08 11.72
C LYS A 15 -8.06 3.10 11.36
N PRO A 16 -8.26 4.38 11.69
CA PRO A 16 -7.25 5.40 11.45
C PRO A 16 -6.06 5.26 12.40
N TRP A 17 -4.87 5.50 11.87
CA TRP A 17 -3.68 5.79 12.65
C TRP A 17 -3.34 7.27 12.53
N TRP A 18 -3.92 8.08 13.43
CA TRP A 18 -3.85 9.54 13.34
C TRP A 18 -2.43 10.10 13.39
N ILE A 19 -1.54 9.50 14.18
CA ILE A 19 -0.14 9.97 14.30
C ILE A 19 0.56 9.94 12.94
N ILE A 20 0.53 8.81 12.25
CA ILE A 20 1.13 8.68 10.91
C ILE A 20 0.39 9.58 9.90
N THR A 21 -0.93 9.68 10.03
CA THR A 21 -1.75 10.54 9.15
C THR A 21 -1.29 12.00 9.21
N TRP A 22 -1.15 12.55 10.42
CA TRP A 22 -0.67 13.91 10.62
C TRP A 22 0.76 14.11 10.17
N LEU A 23 1.64 13.13 10.43
CA LEU A 23 3.01 13.16 9.93
C LEU A 23 3.02 13.28 8.40
N ILE A 24 2.30 12.43 7.68
CA ILE A 24 2.24 12.49 6.21
C ILE A 24 1.66 13.84 5.75
N ARG A 25 0.58 14.32 6.36
CA ARG A 25 -0.10 15.56 5.97
C ARG A 25 0.70 16.82 6.24
N ILE A 26 1.65 16.81 7.17
CA ILE A 26 2.52 17.96 7.45
C ILE A 26 3.79 17.87 6.61
N PHE A 27 4.49 16.73 6.67
CA PHE A 27 5.79 16.58 6.01
C PHE A 27 5.68 16.56 4.48
N CYS A 28 4.64 15.95 3.92
CA CYS A 28 4.51 15.86 2.46
C CYS A 28 4.29 17.25 1.80
N PRO A 29 3.37 18.11 2.27
CA PRO A 29 3.25 19.47 1.74
C PRO A 29 4.48 20.35 1.98
N ILE A 30 5.13 20.23 3.14
CA ILE A 30 6.38 20.98 3.42
C ILE A 30 7.47 20.57 2.43
N PHE A 31 7.69 19.26 2.25
CA PHE A 31 8.66 18.74 1.29
C PHE A 31 8.35 19.22 -0.13
N LEU A 32 7.07 19.16 -0.53
CA LEU A 32 6.63 19.61 -1.84
C LEU A 32 6.82 21.11 -2.03
N LEU A 33 6.56 21.92 -0.99
CA LEU A 33 6.80 23.37 -1.00
C LEU A 33 8.29 23.68 -1.17
N VAL A 34 9.17 22.99 -0.43
CA VAL A 34 10.63 23.13 -0.57
C VAL A 34 11.07 22.77 -1.99
N ALA A 35 10.54 21.68 -2.56
CA ALA A 35 10.82 21.29 -3.93
C ALA A 35 10.37 22.36 -4.93
N ILE A 36 9.17 22.92 -4.78
CA ILE A 36 8.68 24.02 -5.64
C ILE A 36 9.61 25.23 -5.56
N VAL A 37 10.00 25.65 -4.36
CA VAL A 37 10.93 26.79 -4.19
C VAL A 37 12.27 26.50 -4.88
N MET A 38 12.80 25.29 -4.74
CA MET A 38 14.02 24.87 -5.41
C MET A 38 13.88 24.97 -6.94
N PHE A 39 12.76 24.49 -7.50
CA PHE A 39 12.48 24.62 -8.93
C PHE A 39 12.28 26.07 -9.38
N LEU A 40 11.73 26.95 -8.54
CA LEU A 40 11.54 28.36 -8.88
C LEU A 40 12.87 29.13 -8.93
N VAL A 41 13.81 28.79 -8.06
CA VAL A 41 15.15 29.40 -7.98
C VAL A 41 16.13 28.78 -8.98
N PHE A 42 15.83 27.59 -9.51
CA PHE A 42 16.70 26.85 -10.43
C PHE A 42 17.25 27.69 -11.62
N PRO A 43 16.46 28.52 -12.32
CA PRO A 43 16.99 29.37 -13.40
C PRO A 43 17.99 30.41 -12.92
N PHE A 44 17.84 30.92 -11.70
CA PHE A 44 18.77 31.89 -11.09
C PHE A 44 20.13 31.24 -10.80
N LEU A 45 20.16 29.95 -10.45
CA LEU A 45 21.40 29.22 -10.19
C LEU A 45 22.17 28.89 -11.47
N LEU A 46 21.49 28.75 -12.61
CA LEU A 46 22.11 28.39 -13.89
C LEU A 46 22.52 29.59 -14.74
N ALA A 47 21.83 30.72 -14.60
CA ALA A 47 22.07 31.89 -15.44
C ALA A 47 23.34 32.64 -15.02
N LYS A 48 24.31 32.74 -15.94
CA LYS A 48 25.58 33.44 -15.69
C LYS A 48 25.43 34.97 -15.75
N ASN A 49 24.51 35.47 -16.57
CA ASN A 49 24.27 36.89 -16.82
C ASN A 49 22.76 37.15 -16.92
N VAL A 50 22.34 38.42 -16.77
CA VAL A 50 20.92 38.85 -16.79
C VAL A 50 20.22 38.46 -18.10
N THR A 51 20.87 38.62 -19.25
CA THR A 51 20.26 38.26 -20.55
C THR A 51 19.98 36.77 -20.67
N ALA A 52 20.91 35.92 -20.18
CA ALA A 52 20.72 34.47 -20.17
C ALA A 52 19.59 34.05 -19.22
N PHE A 53 19.46 34.75 -18.08
CA PHE A 53 18.34 34.56 -17.15
C PHE A 53 17.00 34.87 -17.82
N ILE A 54 16.88 36.01 -18.50
CA ILE A 54 15.63 36.42 -19.16
C ILE A 54 15.20 35.39 -20.21
N ILE A 55 16.14 34.94 -21.06
CA ILE A 55 15.87 33.94 -22.11
C ILE A 55 15.44 32.61 -21.47
N LEU A 56 16.16 32.13 -20.46
CA LEU A 56 15.86 30.88 -19.77
C LEU A 56 14.51 30.94 -19.04
N ALA A 57 14.24 32.03 -18.32
CA ALA A 57 13.00 32.25 -17.57
C ALA A 57 11.77 32.27 -18.49
N LEU A 58 11.88 32.89 -19.67
CA LEU A 58 10.81 32.97 -20.65
C LEU A 58 10.34 31.59 -21.14
N VAL A 59 11.24 30.61 -21.21
CA VAL A 59 10.90 29.24 -21.62
C VAL A 59 10.55 28.38 -20.40
N TYR A 60 11.30 28.52 -19.32
CA TYR A 60 11.22 27.65 -18.15
C TYR A 60 9.93 27.83 -17.34
N TYR A 61 9.54 29.06 -17.00
CA TYR A 61 8.38 29.28 -16.14
C TYR A 61 7.05 28.89 -16.82
N PRO A 62 6.80 29.20 -18.11
CA PRO A 62 5.61 28.70 -18.79
C PRO A 62 5.55 27.17 -18.86
N ALA A 63 6.69 26.50 -19.11
CA ALA A 63 6.76 25.05 -19.09
C ALA A 63 6.42 24.47 -17.70
N LEU A 64 6.96 25.09 -16.64
CA LEU A 64 6.68 24.70 -15.26
C LEU A 64 5.21 24.89 -14.88
N ILE A 65 4.59 26.01 -15.30
CA ILE A 65 3.16 26.27 -15.11
C ILE A 65 2.32 25.22 -15.85
N TYR A 66 2.67 24.88 -17.10
CA TYR A 66 1.97 23.87 -17.88
C TYR A 66 2.03 22.48 -17.22
N ILE A 67 3.22 22.06 -16.75
CA ILE A 67 3.39 20.80 -16.02
C ILE A 67 2.58 20.81 -14.72
N GLY A 68 2.65 21.89 -13.95
CA GLY A 68 1.88 22.07 -12.72
C GLY A 68 0.38 21.98 -12.95
N TYR A 69 -0.13 22.63 -13.99
CA TYR A 69 -1.54 22.55 -14.40
C TYR A 69 -1.96 21.12 -14.76
N ARG A 70 -1.13 20.39 -15.53
CA ARG A 70 -1.42 19.00 -15.91
C ARG A 70 -1.48 18.09 -14.68
N LEU A 71 -0.52 18.22 -13.76
CA LEU A 71 -0.48 17.46 -12.52
C LEU A 71 -1.70 17.77 -11.64
N PHE A 72 -2.06 19.05 -11.50
CA PHE A 72 -3.24 19.46 -10.74
C PHE A 72 -4.52 18.87 -11.33
N ARG A 73 -4.69 18.93 -12.66
CA ARG A 73 -5.86 18.38 -13.35
C ARG A 73 -5.96 16.86 -13.17
N GLN A 74 -4.85 16.14 -13.28
CA GLN A 74 -4.81 14.70 -13.04
C GLN A 74 -5.13 14.36 -11.57
N GLY A 75 -4.55 15.11 -10.62
CA GLY A 75 -4.81 14.95 -9.19
C GLY A 75 -6.28 15.17 -8.83
N LYS A 76 -6.92 16.16 -9.44
CA LYS A 76 -8.36 16.42 -9.27
C LYS A 76 -9.21 15.27 -9.82
N LYS A 77 -8.88 14.70 -10.99
CA LYS A 77 -9.59 13.53 -11.51
C LYS A 77 -9.41 12.32 -10.58
N ALA A 78 -8.18 12.06 -10.14
CA ALA A 78 -7.88 10.97 -9.21
C ALA A 78 -8.56 11.15 -7.84
N SER A 79 -8.89 12.37 -7.44
CA SER A 79 -9.59 12.63 -6.16
C SER A 79 -11.02 12.15 -6.09
N ALA A 80 -11.72 12.07 -7.23
CA ALA A 80 -13.15 11.73 -7.27
C ALA A 80 -13.41 10.24 -7.00
N GLU A 81 -12.42 9.37 -7.19
CA GLU A 81 -12.54 7.92 -7.06
C GLU A 81 -11.82 7.37 -5.81
N ARG A 82 -11.39 8.25 -4.90
CA ARG A 82 -10.59 7.84 -3.74
C ARG A 82 -11.39 7.07 -2.71
N VAL A 83 -10.77 6.01 -2.21
CA VAL A 83 -11.30 5.19 -1.12
C VAL A 83 -11.14 5.91 0.22
N THR A 84 -12.22 6.01 0.98
CA THR A 84 -12.28 6.65 2.30
C THR A 84 -12.35 5.64 3.43
N LYS A 85 -12.95 4.47 3.18
CA LYS A 85 -13.19 3.41 4.16
C LYS A 85 -13.10 2.03 3.50
N ILE A 86 -12.54 1.08 4.24
CA ILE A 86 -12.47 -0.33 3.87
C ILE A 86 -13.23 -1.13 4.91
N LEU A 87 -14.11 -2.03 4.47
CA LEU A 87 -14.88 -2.94 5.32
C LEU A 87 -14.68 -4.37 4.84
N VAL A 88 -14.47 -5.29 5.78
CA VAL A 88 -14.46 -6.74 5.52
C VAL A 88 -15.60 -7.35 6.31
N ASP A 89 -16.56 -7.97 5.63
CA ASP A 89 -17.71 -8.63 6.22
C ASP A 89 -17.86 -10.06 5.66
N ASP A 90 -19.02 -10.66 5.91
CA ASP A 90 -19.43 -11.99 5.48
C ASP A 90 -19.70 -12.09 3.99
N GLU A 91 -20.03 -10.98 3.31
CA GLU A 91 -20.20 -10.94 1.86
C GLU A 91 -18.85 -10.81 1.12
N GLY A 92 -17.92 -10.02 1.67
CA GLY A 92 -16.63 -9.80 1.02
C GLY A 92 -15.83 -8.61 1.55
N LEU A 93 -15.05 -8.02 0.64
CA LEU A 93 -14.26 -6.81 0.88
C LEU A 93 -14.86 -5.63 0.14
N HIS A 94 -15.08 -4.54 0.86
CA HIS A 94 -15.77 -3.36 0.35
C HIS A 94 -14.91 -2.11 0.49
N TYR A 95 -14.79 -1.38 -0.63
CA TYR A 95 -14.10 -0.10 -0.74
C TYR A 95 -15.13 1.01 -0.94
N TYR A 96 -15.33 1.83 0.09
CA TYR A 96 -16.19 3.00 0.00
C TYR A 96 -15.42 4.19 -0.57
N LYS A 97 -15.94 4.82 -1.61
CA LYS A 97 -15.32 5.97 -2.26
C LYS A 97 -15.97 7.28 -1.84
N ILE A 98 -15.26 8.40 -2.03
CA ILE A 98 -15.74 9.74 -1.65
C ILE A 98 -16.98 10.19 -2.42
N ASN A 99 -17.16 9.71 -3.65
CA ASN A 99 -18.33 9.98 -4.49
C ASN A 99 -19.58 9.18 -4.08
N GLY A 100 -19.52 8.39 -3.00
CA GLY A 100 -20.59 7.52 -2.54
C GLY A 100 -20.69 6.17 -3.26
N SER A 101 -19.90 5.94 -4.31
CA SER A 101 -19.82 4.62 -4.95
C SER A 101 -19.04 3.62 -4.08
N LYS A 102 -19.37 2.34 -4.24
CA LYS A 102 -18.75 1.22 -3.55
C LYS A 102 -18.13 0.31 -4.61
N GLU A 103 -16.88 -0.08 -4.39
CA GLU A 103 -16.18 -1.10 -5.17
C GLU A 103 -16.01 -2.32 -4.27
N GLU A 104 -16.38 -3.50 -4.75
CA GLU A 104 -16.54 -4.69 -3.92
C GLU A 104 -15.82 -5.88 -4.52
N ILE A 105 -15.33 -6.75 -3.65
CA ILE A 105 -14.79 -8.06 -3.99
C ILE A 105 -15.57 -9.07 -3.14
N LEU A 106 -16.64 -9.63 -3.72
CA LEU A 106 -17.51 -10.59 -3.06
C LEU A 106 -16.89 -11.99 -3.08
N TYR A 107 -17.01 -12.74 -1.97
CA TYR A 107 -16.48 -14.11 -1.91
C TYR A 107 -17.12 -15.03 -2.95
N SER A 108 -18.41 -14.82 -3.26
CA SER A 108 -19.16 -15.61 -4.24
C SER A 108 -18.62 -15.47 -5.67
N GLN A 109 -17.96 -14.35 -5.99
CA GLN A 109 -17.44 -14.04 -7.32
C GLN A 109 -15.96 -14.39 -7.49
N ILE A 110 -15.29 -14.85 -6.43
CA ILE A 110 -13.91 -15.33 -6.52
C ILE A 110 -13.88 -16.64 -7.29
N GLN A 111 -13.08 -16.72 -8.34
CA GLN A 111 -12.98 -17.90 -9.19
C GLN A 111 -11.77 -18.74 -8.78
N GLY A 112 -11.94 -20.06 -8.76
CA GLY A 112 -10.82 -21.00 -8.69
C GLY A 112 -10.20 -21.26 -10.05
N TRP A 113 -8.95 -21.68 -10.07
CA TRP A 113 -8.32 -22.34 -11.21
C TRP A 113 -8.86 -23.76 -11.30
N SER A 114 -9.23 -24.18 -12.51
CA SER A 114 -9.66 -25.56 -12.76
C SER A 114 -8.49 -26.56 -12.81
N LEU A 115 -7.26 -26.14 -12.50
CA LEU A 115 -6.06 -26.95 -12.57
C LEU A 115 -5.63 -27.40 -11.16
N ALA A 116 -5.47 -28.71 -10.98
CA ALA A 116 -5.16 -29.32 -9.69
C ALA A 116 -3.84 -28.85 -9.05
N ASP A 117 -2.89 -28.36 -9.85
CA ASP A 117 -1.55 -27.96 -9.38
C ASP A 117 -1.40 -26.45 -9.12
N VAL A 118 -2.47 -25.66 -9.30
CA VAL A 118 -2.43 -24.20 -9.14
C VAL A 118 -3.29 -23.78 -7.95
N TYR A 119 -2.71 -22.95 -7.07
CA TYR A 119 -3.47 -22.31 -5.99
C TYR A 119 -4.32 -21.16 -6.52
N ASP A 120 -5.57 -21.10 -6.06
CA ASP A 120 -6.59 -20.10 -6.43
C ASP A 120 -6.28 -18.73 -5.85
N VAL A 121 -5.78 -18.74 -4.63
CA VAL A 121 -5.40 -17.55 -3.88
C VAL A 121 -3.93 -17.63 -3.55
N GLY A 122 -3.18 -16.65 -4.03
CA GLY A 122 -1.74 -16.58 -3.84
C GLY A 122 -1.28 -15.19 -3.43
N VAL A 123 0.03 -14.95 -3.56
CA VAL A 123 0.62 -13.64 -3.35
C VAL A 123 1.33 -13.15 -4.59
N ALA A 124 1.25 -11.84 -4.83
CA ALA A 124 2.07 -11.13 -5.80
C ALA A 124 3.06 -10.25 -5.06
N GLN A 125 4.33 -10.31 -5.44
CA GLN A 125 5.31 -9.34 -4.95
C GLN A 125 5.34 -8.15 -5.90
N LYS A 126 5.01 -6.97 -5.38
CA LYS A 126 5.19 -5.71 -6.11
C LYS A 126 6.19 -4.85 -5.37
N VAL A 127 7.32 -4.59 -6.01
CA VAL A 127 8.49 -3.95 -5.41
C VAL A 127 9.00 -4.76 -4.20
N LYS A 128 8.62 -4.36 -2.97
CA LYS A 128 9.03 -4.99 -1.71
C LYS A 128 7.83 -5.35 -0.83
N THR A 129 6.61 -5.30 -1.37
CA THR A 129 5.38 -5.56 -0.61
C THR A 129 4.63 -6.73 -1.24
N TRP A 130 4.20 -7.66 -0.39
CA TRP A 130 3.31 -8.75 -0.77
C TRP A 130 1.86 -8.25 -0.84
N PHE A 131 1.20 -8.54 -1.95
CA PHE A 131 -0.22 -8.31 -2.18
C PHE A 131 -0.93 -9.66 -2.31
N LEU A 132 -2.17 -9.72 -1.84
CA LEU A 132 -3.00 -10.91 -2.05
C LEU A 132 -3.46 -10.90 -3.50
N LYS A 133 -3.23 -11.98 -4.22
CA LYS A 133 -3.58 -12.16 -5.63
C LYS A 133 -4.70 -13.19 -5.70
N LEU A 134 -5.81 -12.82 -6.33
CA LEU A 134 -6.95 -13.69 -6.54
C LEU A 134 -7.55 -13.46 -7.93
N ARG A 135 -8.26 -14.46 -8.45
CA ARG A 135 -9.02 -14.34 -9.69
C ARG A 135 -10.44 -13.91 -9.38
N TYR A 136 -10.89 -12.85 -10.04
CA TYR A 136 -12.18 -12.22 -9.82
C TYR A 136 -12.72 -11.72 -11.15
N ASP A 137 -13.94 -12.14 -11.50
CA ASP A 137 -14.63 -11.71 -12.73
C ASP A 137 -13.74 -11.84 -14.00
N ASP A 138 -13.11 -13.02 -14.16
CA ASP A 138 -12.17 -13.36 -15.24
C ASP A 138 -10.87 -12.54 -15.33
N ASP A 139 -10.62 -11.64 -14.39
CA ASP A 139 -9.37 -10.91 -14.24
C ASP A 139 -8.60 -11.33 -12.98
N VAL A 140 -7.31 -11.00 -12.93
CA VAL A 140 -6.48 -11.19 -11.75
C VAL A 140 -6.34 -9.89 -10.98
N VAL A 141 -6.96 -9.86 -9.80
CA VAL A 141 -7.01 -8.67 -8.95
C VAL A 141 -5.98 -8.77 -7.82
N GLU A 142 -5.23 -7.69 -7.62
CA GLU A 142 -4.37 -7.47 -6.45
C GLU A 142 -5.15 -6.73 -5.37
N VAL A 143 -5.32 -7.35 -4.21
CA VAL A 143 -6.09 -6.76 -3.11
C VAL A 143 -5.23 -5.81 -2.28
N ASP A 144 -5.56 -4.52 -2.34
CA ASP A 144 -4.87 -3.48 -1.57
C ASP A 144 -5.67 -3.05 -0.33
N PHE A 145 -5.22 -3.52 0.84
CA PHE A 145 -5.76 -3.12 2.15
C PHE A 145 -5.26 -1.74 2.62
N GLY A 146 -4.37 -1.12 1.85
CA GLY A 146 -3.82 0.21 2.06
C GLY A 146 -4.29 1.25 1.06
N LYS A 147 -5.33 0.96 0.26
CA LYS A 147 -5.87 1.82 -0.80
C LYS A 147 -6.38 3.19 -0.34
N ILE A 148 -6.60 3.37 0.97
CA ILE A 148 -6.99 4.67 1.55
C ILE A 148 -5.81 5.64 1.49
N ASP A 149 -6.02 6.79 0.84
CA ASP A 149 -5.03 7.85 0.72
C ASP A 149 -4.87 8.61 2.06
N PRO A 150 -3.70 8.53 2.72
CA PRO A 150 -3.47 9.20 4.01
C PRO A 150 -3.43 10.73 3.91
N GLY A 151 -3.14 11.29 2.73
CA GLY A 151 -3.15 12.73 2.50
C GLY A 151 -4.55 13.34 2.62
N PHE A 152 -5.61 12.57 2.34
CA PHE A 152 -6.98 13.06 2.26
C PHE A 152 -7.94 12.43 3.28
N SER A 153 -7.77 11.14 3.59
CA SER A 153 -8.58 10.44 4.60
C SER A 153 -7.73 10.12 5.83
N TYR A 154 -7.16 8.92 5.93
CA TYR A 154 -6.27 8.57 7.02
C TYR A 154 -5.36 7.42 6.64
N TYR A 155 -4.24 7.30 7.34
CA TYR A 155 -3.41 6.12 7.25
C TYR A 155 -4.11 4.94 7.93
N THR A 156 -4.42 3.87 7.20
CA THR A 156 -5.03 2.67 7.77
C THR A 156 -4.07 1.99 8.75
N GLY A 157 -4.41 1.96 10.03
CA GLY A 157 -3.56 1.37 11.08
C GLY A 157 -3.68 -0.14 11.17
N ASN A 158 -4.85 -0.70 10.86
CA ASN A 158 -5.16 -2.12 11.05
C ASN A 158 -5.13 -2.94 9.75
N LYS A 159 -4.33 -2.55 8.74
CA LYS A 159 -4.23 -3.24 7.42
C LYS A 159 -4.02 -4.76 7.55
N ARG A 160 -3.18 -5.18 8.50
CA ARG A 160 -2.91 -6.61 8.76
C ARG A 160 -4.15 -7.34 9.27
N ALA A 161 -4.94 -6.71 10.14
CA ALA A 161 -6.15 -7.30 10.67
C ALA A 161 -7.23 -7.41 9.58
N LEU A 162 -7.37 -6.39 8.71
CA LEU A 162 -8.26 -6.43 7.55
C LEU A 162 -7.90 -7.58 6.61
N ARG A 163 -6.62 -7.69 6.23
CA ARG A 163 -6.13 -8.77 5.38
C ARG A 163 -6.41 -10.14 5.95
N ARG A 164 -6.05 -10.34 7.21
CA ARG A 164 -6.25 -11.58 7.96
C ARG A 164 -7.72 -11.98 8.01
N LYS A 165 -8.60 -11.01 8.27
CA LYS A 165 -10.05 -11.21 8.29
C LYS A 165 -10.56 -11.60 6.90
N PHE A 166 -10.09 -10.95 5.84
CA PHE A 166 -10.50 -11.30 4.48
C PHE A 166 -10.04 -12.70 4.06
N ILE A 167 -8.79 -13.08 4.36
CA ILE A 167 -8.29 -14.45 4.12
C ILE A 167 -9.10 -15.48 4.93
N GLN A 168 -9.42 -15.17 6.19
CA GLN A 168 -10.30 -16.01 7.00
C GLN A 168 -11.69 -16.16 6.37
N GLY A 169 -12.25 -15.08 5.81
CA GLY A 169 -13.52 -15.10 5.08
C GLY A 169 -13.46 -15.98 3.84
N ILE A 170 -12.39 -15.90 3.04
CA ILE A 170 -12.19 -16.78 1.88
C ILE A 170 -12.22 -18.25 2.31
N VAL A 171 -11.43 -18.64 3.32
CA VAL A 171 -11.36 -20.04 3.77
C VAL A 171 -12.70 -20.51 4.35
N HIS A 172 -13.45 -19.61 4.99
CA HIS A 172 -14.72 -19.95 5.64
C HIS A 172 -15.89 -20.05 4.66
N PHE A 173 -16.06 -19.05 3.78
CA PHE A 173 -17.20 -18.96 2.85
C PHE A 173 -16.96 -19.66 1.52
N ARG A 174 -15.69 -19.91 1.16
CA ARG A 174 -15.28 -20.59 -0.07
C ARG A 174 -14.25 -21.69 0.20
N PRO A 175 -14.63 -22.74 0.96
CA PRO A 175 -13.73 -23.86 1.25
C PRO A 175 -13.36 -24.68 0.00
N ASP A 176 -14.07 -24.47 -1.11
CA ASP A 176 -13.74 -25.01 -2.43
C ASP A 176 -12.44 -24.42 -3.01
N LEU A 177 -12.03 -23.21 -2.60
CA LEU A 177 -10.84 -22.54 -3.09
C LEU A 177 -9.57 -22.99 -2.35
N ARG A 178 -8.51 -23.24 -3.12
CA ARG A 178 -7.19 -23.61 -2.62
C ARG A 178 -6.34 -22.38 -2.38
N VAL A 179 -6.10 -22.07 -1.11
CA VAL A 179 -5.17 -20.99 -0.70
C VAL A 179 -3.75 -21.54 -0.64
N ASP A 180 -2.82 -20.85 -1.31
CA ASP A 180 -1.39 -21.17 -1.27
C ASP A 180 -0.88 -21.06 0.18
N PRO A 181 -0.25 -22.12 0.75
CA PRO A 181 0.36 -22.07 2.08
C PRO A 181 1.32 -20.88 2.26
N PHE A 182 1.99 -20.45 1.20
CA PHE A 182 2.90 -19.32 1.24
C PHE A 182 2.19 -17.99 1.55
N VAL A 183 0.88 -17.85 1.31
CA VAL A 183 0.08 -16.68 1.74
C VAL A 183 0.16 -16.49 3.24
N PHE A 184 0.12 -17.57 4.01
CA PHE A 184 0.16 -17.54 5.47
C PHE A 184 1.55 -17.12 5.96
N ASP A 185 2.62 -17.63 5.34
CA ASP A 185 4.00 -17.23 5.66
C ASP A 185 4.28 -15.78 5.29
N ALA A 186 3.92 -15.36 4.07
CA ALA A 186 4.14 -14.00 3.56
C ALA A 186 3.46 -12.93 4.44
N PHE A 187 2.32 -13.27 5.05
CA PHE A 187 1.58 -12.36 5.91
C PHE A 187 1.73 -12.65 7.41
N TYR A 188 2.55 -13.63 7.80
CA TYR A 188 2.76 -14.06 9.18
C TYR A 188 1.43 -14.39 9.89
N ILE A 189 0.57 -15.15 9.22
CA ILE A 189 -0.74 -15.59 9.72
C ILE A 189 -0.65 -17.09 10.03
N ASN A 190 -1.13 -17.52 11.19
CA ASN A 190 -1.27 -18.95 11.48
C ASN A 190 -2.49 -19.51 10.70
N PRO A 191 -2.34 -20.57 9.90
CA PRO A 191 -3.41 -21.08 9.04
C PRO A 191 -4.60 -21.68 9.80
N GLU A 192 -4.41 -22.18 11.03
CA GLU A 192 -5.45 -22.85 11.81
C GLU A 192 -6.38 -21.85 12.52
N ASN A 193 -5.80 -20.80 13.11
CA ASN A 193 -6.54 -19.86 13.97
C ASN A 193 -6.56 -18.44 13.41
N PHE A 194 -5.96 -18.21 12.25
CA PHE A 194 -5.82 -16.92 11.59
C PHE A 194 -5.29 -15.83 12.52
N ARG A 195 -4.44 -16.14 13.52
CA ARG A 195 -3.80 -15.14 14.37
C ARG A 195 -2.49 -14.67 13.77
N PHE A 196 -2.14 -13.42 14.04
CA PHE A 196 -0.87 -12.85 13.60
C PHE A 196 0.30 -13.39 14.44
N ASN A 197 1.30 -13.98 13.78
CA ASN A 197 2.51 -14.49 14.41
C ASN A 197 3.53 -13.36 14.61
N ALA A 198 3.34 -12.59 15.68
CA ALA A 198 4.21 -11.46 16.02
C ALA A 198 5.68 -11.89 16.23
N LEU A 199 5.90 -13.07 16.80
CA LEU A 199 7.24 -13.56 17.11
C LEU A 199 8.03 -13.87 15.82
N GLN A 200 7.42 -14.56 14.86
CA GLN A 200 8.02 -14.81 13.54
C GLN A 200 8.26 -13.51 12.78
N TYR A 201 7.29 -12.59 12.83
CA TYR A 201 7.44 -11.27 12.21
C TYR A 201 8.63 -10.50 12.78
N TRP A 202 8.73 -10.37 14.09
CA TRP A 202 9.83 -9.62 14.72
C TRP A 202 11.18 -10.30 14.50
N LYS A 203 11.26 -11.63 14.52
CA LYS A 203 12.48 -12.35 14.15
C LYS A 203 12.95 -12.01 12.73
N SER A 204 12.04 -12.01 11.76
CA SER A 204 12.34 -11.64 10.36
C SER A 204 12.81 -10.19 10.23
N VAL A 205 12.11 -9.27 10.91
CA VAL A 205 12.49 -7.84 10.92
C VAL A 205 13.86 -7.63 11.55
N LEU A 206 14.12 -8.20 12.73
CA LEU A 206 15.41 -8.08 13.40
C LEU A 206 16.55 -8.68 12.57
N GLY A 207 16.33 -9.85 11.96
CA GLY A 207 17.31 -10.48 11.07
C GLY A 207 17.65 -9.60 9.87
N THR A 208 16.63 -9.00 9.24
CA THR A 208 16.81 -8.09 8.10
C THR A 208 17.57 -6.83 8.51
N VAL A 209 17.22 -6.23 9.65
CA VAL A 209 17.90 -5.03 10.18
C VAL A 209 19.35 -5.34 10.55
N ALA A 210 19.62 -6.47 11.21
CA ALA A 210 20.97 -6.90 11.55
C ALA A 210 21.84 -7.09 10.31
N LEU A 211 21.30 -7.70 9.25
CA LEU A 211 21.99 -7.87 7.97
C LEU A 211 22.30 -6.52 7.31
N MET A 212 21.36 -5.58 7.30
CA MET A 212 21.59 -4.23 6.78
C MET A 212 22.68 -3.49 7.56
N LEU A 213 22.65 -3.53 8.90
CA LEU A 213 23.68 -2.93 9.74
C LEU A 213 25.06 -3.56 9.51
N GLY A 214 25.12 -4.89 9.36
CA GLY A 214 26.34 -5.61 9.02
C GLY A 214 26.93 -5.16 7.68
N LEU A 215 26.10 -5.03 6.64
CA LEU A 215 26.53 -4.54 5.32
C LEU A 215 27.04 -3.10 5.38
N ILE A 216 26.37 -2.22 6.13
CA ILE A 216 26.80 -0.83 6.33
C ILE A 216 28.17 -0.80 7.05
N MET A 217 28.35 -1.61 8.09
CA MET A 217 29.62 -1.69 8.82
C MET A 217 30.77 -2.19 7.94
N VAL A 218 30.54 -3.22 7.11
CA VAL A 218 31.55 -3.70 6.14
C VAL A 218 31.88 -2.60 5.13
N PHE A 219 30.87 -1.91 4.62
CA PHE A 219 31.06 -0.82 3.67
C PHE A 219 31.88 0.34 4.26
N THR A 220 31.60 0.75 5.51
CA THR A 220 32.37 1.83 6.16
C THR A 220 33.81 1.41 6.42
N LEU A 221 34.07 0.17 6.84
CA LEU A 221 35.42 -0.35 7.02
C LEU A 221 36.21 -0.40 5.69
N LEU A 222 35.57 -0.80 4.59
CA LEU A 222 36.18 -0.79 3.26
C LEU A 222 36.56 0.63 2.81
N VAL A 223 35.69 1.61 3.03
CA VAL A 223 35.98 3.01 2.72
C VAL A 223 37.16 3.53 3.56
N ILE A 224 37.19 3.22 4.86
CA ILE A 224 38.31 3.61 5.74
C ILE A 224 39.62 2.97 5.28
N TRP A 225 39.58 1.71 4.82
CA TRP A 225 40.76 1.02 4.29
C TRP A 225 41.25 1.61 2.97
N LEU A 226 40.34 1.99 2.05
CA LEU A 226 40.69 2.59 0.75
C LEU A 226 41.24 4.02 0.85
N VAL A 227 40.91 4.74 1.92
CA VAL A 227 41.38 6.12 2.16
C VAL A 227 42.74 6.13 2.87
N LYS A 228 43.22 4.98 3.36
CA LYS A 228 44.57 4.79 3.88
C LYS A 228 45.52 4.27 2.81
#